data_AF-A0A7G1ID93-F1
#
_entry.id   AF-A0A7G1ID93-F1
#
_cell.length_a   1.000
_cell.length_b   1.000
_cell.length_c   1.000
_cell.angle_alpha   90.00
_cell.angle_beta   90.00
_cell.angle_gamma   90.00
#
_symmetry.space_group_name_H-M   'P 1'
#
loop_
_entity.id
_entity.type
_entity.pdbx_description
1 polymer ?
#
loop_
_entity_poly.entity_id
_entity_poly.type
_entity_poly.pdbx_seq_one_letter_code
_entity_poly.pdbx_strand_id
1 'polypeptide(L)'
;MIALAEYLGRQGRQVEQLNWRDAVVVGIAQTLALVPGVSRSGSTISAGLFLGLDRELAARFGFLLAIPAVFASGLFSLPDAFHPVTEGMSATGPQLLVATLIAFVVGLSAVAWFLHFLLRHNMYWFVGYRIVVGVGVLVLLATGTVSAT
;
A
#
# COMPACT_ATOMS: atom_id res chain seq x y z
N MET A 1 -12.06 -0.79 -6.97
CA MET A 1 -11.88 -2.11 -6.30
C MET A 1 -12.31 -2.06 -4.85
N ILE A 2 -11.68 -1.23 -4.00
CA ILE A 2 -11.95 -1.24 -2.54
C ILE A 2 -13.39 -0.86 -2.17
N ALA A 3 -14.02 0.08 -2.88
CA ALA A 3 -15.44 0.41 -2.69
C ALA A 3 -16.37 -0.78 -2.98
N LEU A 4 -16.06 -1.53 -4.05
CA LEU A 4 -16.83 -2.72 -4.43
C LEU A 4 -16.62 -3.86 -3.43
N ALA A 5 -15.39 -4.03 -2.94
CA ALA A 5 -15.06 -5.02 -1.92
C ALA A 5 -15.71 -4.71 -0.57
N GLU A 6 -15.76 -3.42 -0.21
CA GLU A 6 -16.45 -2.94 0.98
C GLU A 6 -17.97 -3.16 0.90
N TYR A 7 -18.57 -3.03 -0.30
CA TYR A 7 -19.99 -3.26 -0.52
C TYR A 7 -20.36 -4.76 -0.55
N LEU A 8 -19.54 -5.60 -1.19
CA LEU A 8 -19.85 -7.02 -1.41
C LEU A 8 -19.30 -7.96 -0.32
N GLY A 9 -18.31 -7.52 0.46
CA GLY A 9 -17.63 -8.35 1.44
C GLY A 9 -18.52 -8.74 2.60
N ARG A 10 -18.68 -10.05 2.84
CA ARG A 10 -19.48 -10.57 3.97
C ARG A 10 -18.84 -10.33 5.35
N GLN A 11 -17.52 -10.10 5.39
CA GLN A 11 -16.73 -9.72 6.59
C GLN A 11 -16.96 -10.59 7.84
N GLY A 12 -17.14 -11.91 7.64
CA GLY A 12 -17.49 -12.84 8.71
C GLY A 12 -16.42 -13.88 9.06
N ARG A 13 -15.32 -13.96 8.30
CA ARG A 13 -14.25 -14.93 8.52
C ARG A 13 -13.17 -14.34 9.42
N GLN A 14 -12.85 -15.04 10.50
CA GLN A 14 -11.79 -14.69 11.46
C GLN A 14 -10.47 -15.43 11.14
N VAL A 15 -9.41 -15.11 11.90
CA VAL A 15 -8.04 -15.57 11.63
C VAL A 15 -7.91 -17.10 11.60
N GLU A 16 -8.71 -17.81 12.39
CA GLU A 16 -8.73 -19.28 12.50
C GLU A 16 -9.22 -19.95 11.21
N GLN A 17 -9.93 -19.19 10.37
CA GLN A 17 -10.49 -19.67 9.12
C GLN A 17 -9.57 -19.37 7.93
N LEU A 18 -8.42 -18.72 8.14
CA LEU A 18 -7.44 -18.48 7.09
C LEU A 18 -6.84 -19.80 6.59
N ASN A 19 -6.75 -19.92 5.27
CA ASN A 19 -6.09 -21.05 4.63
C ASN A 19 -5.06 -20.57 3.61
N TRP A 20 -4.22 -21.49 3.14
CA TRP A 20 -3.17 -21.18 2.16
C TRP A 20 -3.71 -20.65 0.82
N ARG A 21 -4.96 -21.00 0.45
CA ARG A 21 -5.58 -20.49 -0.79
C ARG A 21 -5.85 -18.99 -0.68
N ASP A 22 -6.31 -18.53 0.49
CA ASP A 22 -6.47 -17.11 0.76
C ASP A 22 -5.13 -16.36 0.56
N ALA A 23 -4.01 -16.96 1.00
CA ALA A 23 -2.68 -16.40 0.79
C ALA A 23 -2.28 -16.28 -0.68
N VAL A 24 -2.55 -17.31 -1.48
CA VAL A 24 -2.27 -17.29 -2.92
C VAL A 24 -3.13 -16.24 -3.63
N VAL A 25 -4.43 -16.17 -3.32
CA VAL A 25 -5.34 -15.20 -3.94
C VAL A 25 -4.94 -13.77 -3.61
N VAL A 26 -4.65 -13.48 -2.34
CA VAL A 26 -4.20 -12.14 -1.92
C VAL A 26 -2.82 -11.81 -2.53
N GLY A 27 -1.92 -12.79 -2.64
CA GLY A 27 -0.63 -12.61 -3.31
C GLY A 27 -0.76 -12.28 -4.80
N ILE A 28 -1.67 -12.95 -5.51
CA ILE A 28 -1.98 -12.61 -6.92
C ILE A 28 -2.57 -11.19 -6.99
N ALA A 29 -3.51 -10.85 -6.11
CA ALA A 29 -4.06 -9.49 -6.06
C ALA A 29 -3.01 -8.43 -5.71
N GLN A 30 -1.96 -8.78 -4.98
CA GLN A 30 -0.84 -7.89 -4.69
C GLN A 30 -0.09 -7.49 -5.96
N THR A 31 -0.06 -8.34 -6.99
CA THR A 31 0.59 -8.01 -8.28
C THR A 31 -0.10 -6.88 -9.03
N LEU A 32 -1.37 -6.60 -8.75
CA LEU A 32 -2.06 -5.40 -9.27
C LEU A 32 -1.39 -4.09 -8.85
N ALA A 33 -0.61 -4.11 -7.75
CA ALA A 33 0.17 -2.98 -7.29
C ALA A 33 1.36 -2.63 -8.20
N LEU A 34 1.70 -3.49 -9.17
CA LEU A 34 2.72 -3.18 -10.18
C LEU A 34 2.27 -2.08 -11.15
N VAL A 35 0.96 -1.84 -11.26
CA VAL A 35 0.42 -0.70 -12.02
C VAL A 35 0.63 0.58 -11.20
N PRO A 36 1.40 1.57 -11.70
CA PRO A 36 1.65 2.81 -10.96
C PRO A 36 0.36 3.50 -10.51
N GLY A 37 0.33 3.97 -9.27
CA GLY A 37 -0.85 4.57 -8.66
C GLY A 37 -1.88 3.59 -8.10
N VAL A 38 -1.75 2.28 -8.37
CA VAL A 38 -2.52 1.26 -7.66
C VAL A 38 -1.94 1.05 -6.27
N SER A 39 -2.75 1.31 -5.25
CA SER A 39 -2.36 1.08 -3.86
C SER A 39 -2.26 -0.42 -3.56
N ARG A 40 -1.07 -0.89 -3.18
CA ARG A 40 -0.82 -2.27 -2.74
C ARG A 40 -1.69 -2.68 -1.55
N SER A 41 -1.74 -1.87 -0.50
CA SER A 41 -2.62 -2.15 0.65
C SER A 41 -4.09 -2.17 0.21
N GLY A 42 -4.49 -1.29 -0.71
CA GLY A 42 -5.82 -1.30 -1.29
C GLY A 42 -6.15 -2.60 -2.04
N SER A 43 -5.23 -3.15 -2.84
CA SER A 43 -5.48 -4.39 -3.59
C SER A 43 -5.55 -5.62 -2.68
N THR A 44 -4.63 -5.75 -1.71
CA THR A 44 -4.63 -6.87 -0.77
C THR A 44 -5.82 -6.84 0.18
N ILE A 45 -6.19 -5.66 0.71
CA ILE A 45 -7.37 -5.53 1.57
C ILE A 45 -8.64 -5.80 0.77
N SER A 46 -8.76 -5.28 -0.46
CA SER A 46 -9.92 -5.57 -1.32
C SER A 46 -10.09 -7.07 -1.56
N ALA A 47 -8.98 -7.77 -1.86
CA ALA A 47 -9.01 -9.22 -2.04
C ALA A 47 -9.42 -9.96 -0.75
N GLY A 48 -8.90 -9.55 0.40
CA GLY A 48 -9.30 -10.10 1.70
C GLY A 48 -10.79 -9.91 1.99
N LEU A 49 -11.33 -8.72 1.72
CA LEU A 49 -12.76 -8.42 1.88
C LEU A 49 -13.63 -9.27 0.93
N PHE A 50 -13.21 -9.45 -0.32
CA PHE A 50 -13.90 -10.35 -1.27
C PHE A 50 -13.87 -11.81 -0.82
N LEU A 51 -12.81 -12.25 -0.15
CA LEU A 51 -12.71 -13.57 0.48
C LEU A 51 -13.54 -13.69 1.77
N GLY A 52 -14.19 -12.61 2.20
CA GLY A 52 -15.05 -12.57 3.38
C GLY A 52 -14.30 -12.35 4.70
N LEU A 53 -13.01 -12.00 4.66
CA LEU A 53 -12.25 -11.61 5.85
C LEU A 53 -12.79 -10.28 6.40
N ASP A 54 -12.69 -10.09 7.71
CA ASP A 54 -12.93 -8.77 8.29
C ASP A 54 -11.84 -7.76 7.87
N ARG A 55 -12.13 -6.45 8.05
CA ARG A 55 -11.25 -5.35 7.59
C ARG A 55 -9.88 -5.39 8.26
N GLU A 56 -9.85 -5.67 9.56
CA GLU A 56 -8.63 -5.65 10.35
C GLU A 56 -7.73 -6.84 9.96
N LEU A 57 -8.32 -8.03 9.84
CA LEU A 57 -7.65 -9.24 9.41
C LEU A 57 -7.11 -9.10 8.00
N ALA A 58 -7.91 -8.60 7.05
CA ALA A 58 -7.47 -8.35 5.68
C ALA A 58 -6.27 -7.39 5.62
N ALA A 59 -6.28 -6.33 6.44
CA ALA A 59 -5.18 -5.37 6.52
C ALA A 59 -3.92 -5.97 7.17
N ARG A 60 -4.05 -6.62 8.33
CA ARG A 60 -2.94 -7.30 9.01
C ARG A 60 -2.30 -8.36 8.11
N PHE A 61 -3.13 -9.17 7.46
CA PHE A 61 -2.69 -10.19 6.52
C PHE A 61 -1.93 -9.60 5.34
N GLY A 62 -2.49 -8.56 4.70
CA GLY A 62 -1.84 -7.84 3.61
C GLY A 62 -0.53 -7.14 4.02
N PHE A 63 -0.41 -6.64 5.25
CA PHE A 63 0.84 -6.06 5.75
C PHE A 63 1.91 -7.11 5.99
N LEU A 64 1.56 -8.27 6.55
CA LEU A 64 2.51 -9.38 6.74
C LEU A 64 3.04 -9.90 5.40
N LEU A 65 2.13 -10.10 4.44
CA LEU A 65 2.50 -10.55 3.09
C LEU A 65 3.42 -9.56 2.36
N ALA A 66 3.27 -8.27 2.67
CA ALA A 66 4.06 -7.22 2.08
C ALA A 66 5.49 -7.11 2.59
N ILE A 67 5.80 -7.58 3.81
CA ILE A 67 7.15 -7.50 4.39
C ILE A 67 8.21 -8.10 3.45
N PRO A 68 8.11 -9.37 3.02
CA PRO A 68 9.12 -9.96 2.15
C PRO A 68 9.18 -9.27 0.78
N ALA A 69 8.03 -8.88 0.21
CA ALA A 69 7.97 -8.24 -1.10
C ALA A 69 8.61 -6.85 -1.12
N VAL A 70 8.29 -6.00 -0.13
CA VAL A 70 8.86 -4.65 -0.02
C VAL A 70 10.32 -4.71 0.38
N PHE A 71 10.70 -5.62 1.28
CA PHE A 71 12.10 -5.78 1.67
C PHE A 71 12.96 -6.22 0.47
N ALA A 72 12.50 -7.22 -0.30
CA ALA A 72 13.19 -7.66 -1.50
C ALA A 72 13.27 -6.56 -2.56
N SER A 73 12.18 -5.81 -2.78
CA SER A 73 12.17 -4.67 -3.71
C SER A 73 13.12 -3.56 -3.27
N GLY A 74 13.17 -3.25 -1.98
CA GLY A 74 14.08 -2.25 -1.42
C GLY A 74 15.55 -2.68 -1.56
N LEU A 75 15.86 -3.95 -1.30
CA LEU A 75 17.20 -4.50 -1.46
C LEU A 75 17.63 -4.50 -2.94
N PHE A 76 16.71 -4.85 -3.84
CA PHE A 76 16.94 -4.83 -5.29
C PHE A 76 17.20 -3.41 -5.81
N SER A 77 16.51 -2.40 -5.27
CA SER A 77 16.63 -0.99 -5.70
C SER A 77 17.73 -0.21 -4.97
N LEU A 78 18.45 -0.86 -4.04
CA LEU A 78 19.49 -0.24 -3.23
C LEU A 78 20.68 0.29 -4.05
N PRO A 79 21.15 -0.38 -5.12
CA PRO A 79 22.19 0.14 -5.99
C PRO A 79 21.79 1.45 -6.70
N ASP A 80 20.52 1.62 -7.06
CA ASP A 80 20.00 2.79 -7.76
C ASP A 80 20.08 4.07 -6.90
N ALA A 81 20.10 3.92 -5.57
CA ALA A 81 20.25 5.03 -4.63
C ALA A 81 21.68 5.62 -4.63
N PHE A 82 22.69 4.79 -4.93
CA PHE A 82 24.10 5.19 -4.95
C PHE A 82 24.59 5.56 -6.37
N HIS A 83 23.94 5.02 -7.41
CA HIS A 83 24.22 5.33 -8.81
C HIS A 83 22.94 5.82 -9.53
N PRO A 84 22.40 6.99 -9.17
CA PRO A 84 21.18 7.48 -9.78
C PRO A 84 21.40 7.86 -11.25
N VAL A 85 20.36 7.65 -12.05
CA VAL A 85 20.32 7.96 -13.49
C VAL A 85 20.31 9.47 -13.78
N THR A 86 20.18 10.30 -12.74
CA THR A 86 20.02 11.77 -12.83
C THR A 86 21.07 12.46 -11.98
N GLU A 87 21.80 13.42 -12.57
CA GLU A 87 22.80 14.22 -11.84
C GLU A 87 22.16 14.94 -10.64
N GLY A 88 22.82 14.88 -9.47
CA GLY A 88 22.37 15.56 -8.24
C GLY A 88 21.45 14.75 -7.32
N MET A 89 21.03 13.53 -7.70
CA MET A 89 20.17 12.67 -6.85
C MET A 89 20.95 11.63 -6.02
N SER A 90 22.28 11.68 -5.97
CA SER A 90 23.08 10.67 -5.28
C SER A 90 22.91 10.80 -3.77
N ALA A 91 22.19 9.85 -3.17
CA ALA A 91 22.07 9.80 -1.73
C ALA A 91 23.43 9.39 -1.13
N THR A 92 23.96 10.20 -0.23
CA THR A 92 25.10 9.79 0.58
C THR A 92 24.66 8.71 1.57
N GLY A 93 25.58 7.80 1.96
CA GLY A 93 25.29 6.76 2.98
C GLY A 93 24.60 7.30 4.25
N PRO A 94 25.03 8.44 4.82
CA PRO A 94 24.36 9.07 5.95
C PRO A 94 22.92 9.54 5.65
N GLN A 95 22.67 10.13 4.48
CA GLN A 95 21.32 10.55 4.09
C GLN A 95 20.37 9.36 3.97
N LEU A 96 20.83 8.25 3.37
CA LEU A 96 20.04 7.04 3.25
C LEU A 96 19.72 6.45 4.64
N LEU A 97 20.67 6.45 5.56
CA LEU A 97 20.46 5.99 6.94
C LEU A 97 19.41 6.84 7.66
N VAL A 98 19.52 8.16 7.60
CA VAL A 98 18.57 9.08 8.23
C VAL A 98 17.18 8.93 7.61
N ALA A 99 17.07 8.88 6.29
CA ALA A 99 15.81 8.66 5.59
C ALA A 99 15.17 7.32 5.97
N THR A 100 15.97 6.26 6.08
CA THR A 100 15.52 4.93 6.51
C THR A 100 14.99 4.95 7.94
N LEU A 101 15.68 5.61 8.88
CA LEU A 101 15.25 5.73 10.27
C LEU A 101 13.94 6.52 10.39
N ILE A 102 13.82 7.64 9.68
CA ILE A 102 12.59 8.44 9.65
C ILE A 102 11.44 7.61 9.06
N ALA A 103 11.65 6.96 7.92
CA ALA A 103 10.65 6.11 7.27
C ALA A 103 10.23 4.94 8.16
N PHE A 104 11.16 4.35 8.91
CA PHE A 104 10.88 3.27 9.86
C PHE A 104 9.96 3.73 10.99
N VAL A 105 10.31 4.84 11.68
CA VAL A 105 9.51 5.36 12.80
C VAL A 105 8.13 5.80 12.32
N VAL A 106 8.08 6.62 11.26
CA VAL A 106 6.82 7.11 10.69
C VAL A 106 5.98 5.96 10.16
N GLY A 107 6.60 4.97 9.50
CA GLY A 107 5.93 3.79 8.98
C GLY A 107 5.28 2.95 10.08
N LEU A 108 6.00 2.68 11.18
CA LEU A 108 5.44 1.95 12.33
C LEU A 108 4.28 2.72 12.97
N SER A 109 4.43 4.02 13.19
CA SER A 109 3.36 4.87 13.72
C SER A 109 2.13 4.88 12.80
N ALA A 110 2.34 4.99 11.49
CA ALA A 110 1.27 4.99 10.50
C ALA A 110 0.52 3.66 10.45
N VAL A 111 1.23 2.52 10.50
CA VAL A 111 0.60 1.18 10.53
C VAL A 111 -0.23 1.01 11.80
N ALA A 112 0.32 1.36 12.97
CA ALA A 112 -0.40 1.26 14.24
C ALA A 112 -1.66 2.13 14.24
N TRP A 113 -1.56 3.38 13.78
CA TRP A 113 -2.70 4.28 13.66
C TRP A 113 -3.73 3.76 12.65
N PHE A 114 -3.29 3.27 11.49
CA PHE A 114 -4.17 2.79 10.43
C PHE A 114 -4.98 1.56 10.87
N LEU A 115 -4.35 0.61 11.57
CA LEU A 115 -5.06 -0.54 12.15
C LEU A 115 -6.12 -0.06 13.16
N HIS A 116 -5.82 0.94 13.98
CA HIS A 116 -6.81 1.53 14.90
C HIS A 116 -7.93 2.27 14.16
N PHE A 117 -7.61 2.94 13.05
CA PHE A 117 -8.59 3.64 12.23
C PHE A 117 -9.61 2.69 11.61
N LEU A 118 -9.15 1.53 11.10
CA LEU A 118 -10.01 0.50 10.49
C LEU A 118 -11.03 -0.11 11.45
N LEU A 119 -10.75 -0.09 12.76
CA LEU A 119 -11.70 -0.54 13.78
C LEU A 119 -12.92 0.37 13.92
N ARG A 120 -12.80 1.65 13.53
CA ARG A 120 -13.83 2.67 13.75
C ARG A 120 -14.43 3.25 12.47
N HIS A 121 -13.81 3.02 11.31
CA HIS A 121 -14.18 3.65 10.06
C HIS A 121 -14.25 2.65 8.90
N ASN A 122 -15.23 2.87 8.02
CA ASN A 122 -15.37 2.11 6.78
C ASN A 122 -14.38 2.61 5.72
N MET A 123 -14.04 1.75 4.76
CA MET A 123 -13.05 2.05 3.72
C MET A 123 -13.50 3.10 2.69
N TYR A 124 -14.76 3.50 2.69
CA TYR A 124 -15.27 4.56 1.79
C TYR A 124 -14.57 5.91 1.99
N TRP A 125 -14.13 6.23 3.20
CA TRP A 125 -13.31 7.44 3.44
C TRP A 125 -12.01 7.43 2.63
N PHE A 126 -11.36 6.27 2.55
CA PHE A 126 -10.13 6.10 1.78
C PHE A 126 -10.39 6.20 0.26
N VAL A 127 -11.56 5.76 -0.21
CA VAL A 127 -11.99 5.94 -1.60
C VAL A 127 -12.10 7.43 -1.94
N GLY A 128 -12.81 8.20 -1.10
CA GLY A 128 -12.96 9.65 -1.27
C GLY A 128 -11.61 10.36 -1.30
N TYR A 129 -10.72 10.04 -0.35
CA TYR A 129 -9.36 10.57 -0.31
C TYR A 129 -8.60 10.31 -1.63
N ARG A 130 -8.64 9.07 -2.16
CA ARG A 130 -7.96 8.74 -3.43
C ARG A 130 -8.56 9.45 -4.64
N ILE A 131 -9.87 9.66 -4.68
CA ILE A 131 -10.51 10.42 -5.76
C ILE A 131 -10.03 11.86 -5.73
N VAL A 132 -10.03 12.51 -4.56
CA VAL A 132 -9.58 13.89 -4.40
C VAL A 132 -8.10 14.03 -4.80
N VAL A 133 -7.23 13.16 -4.30
CA VAL A 133 -5.80 13.18 -4.66
C VAL A 133 -5.60 12.92 -6.16
N GLY A 134 -6.30 11.94 -6.73
CA GLY A 134 -6.20 11.63 -8.16
C GLY A 134 -6.65 12.78 -9.04
N VAL A 135 -7.78 13.42 -8.71
CA VAL A 135 -8.25 14.63 -9.41
C VAL A 135 -7.23 15.77 -9.25
N GLY A 136 -6.67 15.95 -8.06
CA GLY A 136 -5.61 16.93 -7.82
C GLY A 136 -4.40 16.73 -8.75
N VAL A 137 -3.90 15.49 -8.86
CA VAL A 137 -2.80 15.15 -9.77
C VAL A 137 -3.18 15.43 -11.23
N LEU A 138 -4.39 15.08 -11.66
CA LEU A 138 -4.86 15.36 -13.03
C LEU A 138 -4.94 16.86 -13.33
N VAL A 139 -5.39 17.68 -12.37
CA VAL A 139 -5.41 19.14 -12.51
C VAL A 139 -4.00 19.70 -12.58
N LEU A 140 -3.07 19.21 -11.77
CA LEU A 140 -1.67 19.65 -11.79
C LEU A 140 -0.99 19.33 -13.14
N LEU A 141 -1.27 18.14 -13.69
CA LEU A 141 -0.82 17.75 -15.03
C LEU A 141 -1.46 18.63 -16.11
N ALA A 142 -2.76 18.88 -16.03
CA ALA A 142 -3.50 19.67 -17.02
C ALA A 142 -3.08 21.15 -17.03
N THR A 143 -2.66 21.68 -15.88
CA THR A 143 -2.17 23.06 -15.72
C THR A 143 -0.68 23.21 -16.04
N GLY A 144 0.03 22.12 -16.34
CA GLY A 144 1.47 22.12 -16.63
C GLY A 144 2.36 22.42 -15.42
N THR A 145 1.81 22.37 -14.20
CA THR A 145 2.57 22.56 -12.96
C THR A 145 3.42 21.34 -12.59
N VAL A 146 2.98 20.15 -13.02
CA VAL A 146 3.74 18.90 -12.94
C VAL A 146 3.93 18.39 -14.36
N SER A 147 5.17 18.09 -14.73
CA SER A 147 5.49 17.51 -16.04
C SER A 147 5.02 16.05 -16.10
N ALA A 148 4.49 15.61 -17.24
CA ALA A 148 4.02 14.23 -17.46
C ALA A 148 5.19 13.24 -17.70
N THR A 149 6.43 13.69 -17.49
CA THR A 149 7.69 12.99 -17.74
C THR A 149 8.24 12.38 -16.46
#